data_AF-A0A4Y2B4F5-F1
#
_entry.id   AF-A0A4Y2B4F5-F1
#
_cell.length_a   1.000
_cell.length_b   1.000
_cell.length_c   1.000
_cell.angle_alpha   90.00
_cell.angle_beta   90.00
_cell.angle_gamma   90.00
#
_symmetry.space_group_name_H-M   'P 1'
#
loop_
_entity.id
_entity.type
_entity.pdbx_description
1 polymer ?
#
loop_
_entity_poly.entity_id
_entity_poly.type
_entity_poly.pdbx_seq_one_letter_code
_entity_poly.pdbx_strand_id
1 'polypeptide(L)'
;MQALNSLKMTRTAVAYKLKNGLAKIIKDEQWRSLRNCKCSLNKDESTGRGTESILSILVQYFCHKENKMILRHLSSLKLTSSSSSAIYSAIVSLIGENEILWDNLVF
;
A
#
# COMPACT_ATOMS: atom_id res chain seq x y z
N MET A 1 26.09 1.60 30.34
CA MET A 1 25.55 0.64 29.34
C MET A 1 24.80 -0.51 30.04
N GLN A 2 23.62 -0.26 30.63
CA GLN A 2 22.85 -1.32 31.31
C GLN A 2 21.38 -1.43 30.86
N ALA A 3 20.95 -0.66 29.86
CA ALA A 3 19.58 -0.74 29.33
C ALA A 3 19.38 -1.89 28.32
N LEU A 4 20.46 -2.48 27.78
CA LEU A 4 20.37 -3.49 26.71
C LEU A 4 20.25 -4.93 27.24
N ASN A 5 20.70 -5.19 28.48
CA ASN A 5 20.70 -6.53 29.07
C ASN A 5 19.34 -6.97 29.63
N SER A 6 18.36 -6.06 29.74
CA SER A 6 17.02 -6.37 30.26
C SER A 6 15.99 -6.72 29.17
N LEU A 7 16.34 -6.56 27.88
CA LEU A 7 15.47 -6.93 26.75
C LEU A 7 15.77 -8.37 26.29
N LYS A 8 15.39 -9.37 27.09
CA LYS A 8 15.24 -10.76 26.59
C LYS A 8 14.02 -10.82 25.67
N MET A 9 14.14 -10.28 24.46
CA MET A 9 13.12 -10.45 23.43
C MET A 9 13.23 -11.88 22.90
N THR A 10 12.17 -12.67 23.04
CA THR A 10 12.14 -14.04 22.51
C THR A 10 12.29 -14.01 20.99
N ARG A 11 12.91 -15.04 20.41
CA ARG A 11 13.09 -15.18 18.96
C ARG A 11 11.77 -15.00 18.18
N THR A 12 10.66 -15.49 18.76
CA THR A 12 9.31 -15.33 18.22
C THR A 12 8.85 -13.87 18.19
N ALA A 13 9.10 -13.12 19.27
CA ALA A 13 8.77 -11.69 19.32
C ALA A 13 9.61 -10.87 18.33
N VAL A 14 10.89 -11.21 18.16
CA VAL A 14 11.75 -10.61 17.12
C VAL A 14 11.22 -10.91 15.72
N ALA A 15 10.92 -12.18 15.42
CA ALA A 15 10.37 -12.59 14.12
C ALA A 15 9.04 -11.91 13.81
N TYR A 16 8.14 -11.80 14.80
CA TYR A 16 6.86 -11.12 14.65
C TYR A 16 7.04 -9.62 14.38
N LYS A 17 7.91 -8.94 15.15
CA LYS A 17 8.22 -7.52 14.93
C LYS A 17 8.88 -7.27 13.59
N LEU A 18 9.79 -8.14 13.16
CA LEU A 18 10.40 -8.05 11.84
C LEU A 18 9.36 -8.26 10.75
N LYS A 19 8.48 -9.26 10.84
CA LYS A 19 7.48 -9.48 9.79
C LYS A 19 6.44 -8.36 9.74
N ASN A 20 5.78 -8.08 10.86
CA ASN A 20 4.62 -7.19 10.88
C ASN A 20 5.01 -5.73 11.08
N GLY A 21 6.04 -5.47 11.90
CA GLY A 21 6.55 -4.12 12.10
C GLY A 21 7.24 -3.59 10.85
N LEU A 22 8.08 -4.39 10.18
CA LEU A 22 8.70 -3.97 8.91
C LEU A 22 7.67 -3.76 7.82
N ALA A 23 6.70 -4.67 7.68
CA ALA A 23 5.63 -4.51 6.70
C ALA A 23 4.85 -3.21 6.91
N LYS A 24 4.55 -2.87 8.18
CA LYS A 24 3.92 -1.59 8.52
C LYS A 24 4.82 -0.41 8.16
N ILE A 25 6.11 -0.44 8.52
CA ILE A 25 7.04 0.66 8.21
C ILE A 25 7.16 0.88 6.69
N ILE A 26 7.31 -0.20 5.92
CA ILE A 26 7.37 -0.13 4.45
C ILE A 26 6.08 0.49 3.88
N LYS A 27 4.92 0.04 4.40
CA LYS A 27 3.62 0.58 3.99
C LYS A 27 3.51 2.07 4.32
N ASP A 28 3.86 2.48 5.54
CA ASP A 28 3.79 3.88 5.98
C ASP A 28 4.76 4.78 5.18
N GLU A 29 5.97 4.30 4.86
CA GLU A 29 6.91 5.03 4.00
C GLU A 29 6.39 5.18 2.56
N GLN A 30 5.73 4.15 2.03
CA GLN A 30 5.10 4.21 0.71
C GLN A 30 4.02 5.29 0.70
N TRP A 31 3.10 5.30 1.67
CA TRP A 31 2.07 6.35 1.74
C TRP A 31 2.65 7.75 1.89
N ARG A 32 3.67 7.92 2.74
CA ARG A 32 4.37 9.22 2.87
C ARG A 32 4.97 9.69 1.55
N SER A 33 5.52 8.78 0.75
CA SER A 33 6.05 9.13 -0.57
C SER A 33 4.93 9.62 -1.48
N LEU A 34 3.84 8.87 -1.59
CA LEU A 34 2.69 9.19 -2.44
C LEU A 34 1.98 10.50 -2.07
N ARG A 35 2.03 10.91 -0.79
CA ARG A 35 1.50 12.19 -0.33
C ARG A 35 2.33 13.40 -0.79
N ASN A 36 3.59 13.20 -1.15
CA ASN A 36 4.53 14.28 -1.47
C ASN A 36 5.04 14.27 -2.91
N CYS A 37 4.72 13.24 -3.72
CA CYS A 37 5.16 13.16 -5.10
C CYS A 37 4.02 12.84 -6.06
N LYS A 38 4.21 13.24 -7.32
CA LYS A 38 3.32 12.83 -8.41
C LYS A 38 3.42 11.32 -8.61
N CYS A 39 2.28 10.67 -8.77
CA CYS A 39 2.18 9.24 -8.99
C CYS A 39 1.06 8.88 -9.96
N SER A 40 1.17 7.74 -10.62
CA SER A 40 0.11 7.15 -11.43
C SER A 40 -0.37 5.85 -10.81
N LEU A 41 -1.65 5.54 -11.02
CA LEU A 41 -2.28 4.31 -10.53
C LEU A 41 -2.56 3.38 -11.71
N ASN A 42 -2.04 2.16 -11.62
CA ASN A 42 -2.41 1.07 -12.51
C ASN A 42 -3.41 0.19 -11.78
N LYS A 43 -4.54 -0.09 -12.43
CA LYS A 43 -5.57 -0.98 -11.91
C LYS A 43 -5.61 -2.26 -12.74
N ASP A 44 -5.67 -3.38 -12.05
CA ASP A 44 -5.86 -4.69 -12.65
C ASP A 44 -7.04 -5.39 -11.96
N GLU A 45 -7.97 -5.87 -12.76
CA GLU A 45 -9.15 -6.55 -12.26
C GLU A 45 -9.05 -8.04 -12.60
N SER A 46 -9.04 -8.85 -11.55
CA SER A 46 -9.04 -10.31 -11.69
C SER A 46 -10.38 -10.86 -11.21
N THR A 47 -11.04 -11.66 -12.05
CA THR A 47 -12.27 -12.36 -11.67
C THR A 47 -11.91 -13.74 -11.14
N GLY A 48 -12.29 -14.03 -9.88
CA GLY A 48 -12.14 -15.36 -9.30
C GLY A 48 -13.20 -16.33 -9.83
N ARG A 49 -13.18 -17.59 -9.38
CA ARG A 49 -14.31 -18.49 -9.60
C ARG A 49 -15.50 -18.03 -8.75
N GLY A 50 -16.54 -17.48 -9.38
CA GLY A 50 -17.75 -16.98 -8.72
C GLY A 50 -18.08 -15.53 -9.10
N THR A 51 -18.77 -14.81 -8.21
CA THR A 51 -19.11 -13.38 -8.37
C THR A 51 -18.07 -12.44 -7.74
N GLU A 52 -17.02 -12.98 -7.12
CA GLU A 52 -16.00 -12.20 -6.44
C GLU A 52 -14.91 -11.77 -7.42
N SER A 53 -14.69 -10.46 -7.50
CA SER A 53 -13.57 -9.87 -8.24
C SER A 53 -12.57 -9.27 -7.26
N ILE A 54 -11.29 -9.31 -7.63
CA ILE A 54 -10.22 -8.67 -6.89
C ILE A 54 -9.66 -7.56 -7.76
N LEU A 55 -9.79 -6.34 -7.27
CA LEU A 55 -9.17 -5.14 -7.83
C LEU A 55 -7.79 -4.97 -7.20
N SER A 56 -6.75 -5.23 -7.98
CA SER A 56 -5.36 -4.96 -7.61
C SER A 56 -4.97 -3.56 -8.08
N ILE A 57 -4.48 -2.75 -7.16
CA ILE A 57 -4.03 -1.39 -7.44
C ILE A 57 -2.52 -1.35 -7.24
N LEU A 58 -1.84 -0.99 -8.32
CA LEU A 58 -0.41 -0.72 -8.37
C LEU A 58 -0.22 0.79 -8.45
N VAL A 59 0.86 1.27 -7.86
CA VAL A 59 1.25 2.67 -7.91
C VAL A 59 2.64 2.80 -8.49
N GLN A 60 2.79 3.76 -9.40
CA GLN A 60 4.07 4.12 -9.97
C GLN A 60 4.42 5.55 -9.56
N TYR A 61 5.62 5.75 -9.02
CA TYR A 61 6.08 7.06 -8.58
C TYR A 61 7.60 7.18 -8.69
N PHE A 62 8.11 8.41 -8.76
CA PHE A 62 9.55 8.65 -8.70
C PHE A 62 10.01 8.66 -7.23
N CYS A 63 10.94 7.77 -6.88
CA CYS A 63 11.53 7.74 -5.56
C CYS A 63 12.83 8.54 -5.55
N HIS A 64 12.82 9.71 -4.91
CA HIS A 64 14.02 10.55 -4.80
C HIS A 64 15.17 9.88 -4.02
N LYS A 65 14.87 9.01 -3.05
CA LYS A 65 15.90 8.26 -2.30
C LYS A 65 16.68 7.30 -3.21
N GLU A 66 15.97 6.61 -4.11
CA GLU A 66 16.56 5.61 -5.02
C GLU A 66 16.87 6.21 -6.41
N ASN A 67 16.56 7.48 -6.63
CA ASN A 67 16.70 8.22 -7.89
C ASN A 67 16.16 7.46 -9.12
N LYS A 68 14.99 6.82 -8.99
CA LYS A 68 14.38 6.03 -10.07
C LYS A 68 12.86 5.94 -9.96
N MET A 69 12.23 5.55 -11.05
CA MET A 69 10.81 5.16 -11.06
C MET A 69 10.63 3.83 -10.33
N ILE A 70 9.66 3.78 -9.43
CA ILE A 70 9.30 2.61 -8.65
C ILE A 70 7.85 2.24 -8.96
N LEU A 71 7.62 0.96 -9.28
CA LEU A 71 6.30 0.35 -9.34
C LEU A 71 6.11 -0.52 -8.08
N ARG A 72 5.02 -0.31 -7.34
CA ARG A 72 4.69 -1.10 -6.14
C ARG A 72 3.22 -1.45 -6.10
N HIS A 73 2.93 -2.59 -5.49
CA HIS A 73 1.58 -2.93 -5.07
C HIS A 73 1.13 -1.95 -3.98
N LEU A 74 -0.07 -1.39 -4.14
CA LEU A 74 -0.66 -0.44 -3.21
C LEU A 74 -1.70 -1.12 -2.33
N SER A 75 -2.66 -1.80 -2.97
CA SER A 75 -3.72 -2.52 -2.29
C SER A 75 -4.37 -3.55 -3.21
N SER A 76 -4.98 -4.58 -2.62
CA SER A 76 -5.90 -5.48 -3.29
C SER A 76 -7.24 -5.42 -2.58
N LEU A 77 -8.28 -5.02 -3.31
CA LEU A 77 -9.62 -4.81 -2.80
C LEU A 77 -10.54 -5.90 -3.35
N LYS A 78 -11.32 -6.51 -2.46
CA LYS A 78 -12.35 -7.47 -2.87
C LYS A 78 -13.60 -6.68 -3.27
N LEU A 79 -14.09 -6.93 -4.48
CA LEU A 79 -15.29 -6.32 -5.01
C LEU A 79 -16.40 -7.37 -5.12
N THR A 80 -17.59 -7.01 -4.64
CA THR A 80 -18.82 -7.80 -4.78
C THR A 80 -19.46 -7.65 -6.17
N SER A 81 -19.07 -6.60 -6.91
CA SER A 81 -19.49 -6.30 -8.27
C SER A 81 -18.37 -5.56 -8.99
N SER A 82 -18.13 -5.91 -10.26
CA SER A 82 -17.16 -5.25 -11.16
C SER A 82 -17.70 -3.99 -11.84
N SER A 83 -18.82 -3.43 -11.36
CA SER A 83 -19.36 -2.19 -11.91
C SER A 83 -18.36 -1.04 -11.78
N SER A 84 -18.34 -0.14 -12.77
CA SER A 84 -17.45 1.03 -12.75
C SER A 84 -17.67 1.91 -11.51
N SER A 85 -18.90 1.98 -11.00
CA SER A 85 -19.23 2.68 -9.76
C SER A 85 -18.59 2.02 -8.53
N ALA A 86 -18.59 0.69 -8.44
CA ALA A 86 -17.96 -0.03 -7.34
C ALA A 86 -16.44 0.15 -7.35
N ILE A 87 -15.82 0.06 -8.53
CA ILE A 87 -14.38 0.31 -8.71
C ILE A 87 -14.03 1.75 -8.33
N TYR A 88 -14.79 2.73 -8.82
CA TYR A 88 -14.55 4.14 -8.51
C TYR A 88 -14.67 4.42 -7.00
N SER A 89 -15.75 3.95 -6.37
CA SER A 89 -15.95 4.09 -4.93
C SER A 89 -14.81 3.46 -4.13
N ALA A 90 -14.35 2.27 -4.53
CA ALA A 90 -13.26 1.57 -3.87
C ALA A 90 -11.93 2.36 -3.96
N ILE A 91 -11.65 2.96 -5.12
CA ILE A 91 -10.46 3.81 -5.32
C ILE A 91 -10.55 5.10 -4.50
N VAL A 92 -11.72 5.77 -4.50
CA VAL A 92 -11.95 7.00 -3.69
C VAL A 92 -11.75 6.71 -2.20
N SER A 93 -12.33 5.62 -1.69
CA SER A 93 -12.13 5.22 -0.29
C SER A 93 -10.66 4.95 0.02
N LEU A 94 -9.96 4.22 -0.84
CA LEU A 94 -8.54 3.92 -0.65
C LEU A 94 -7.68 5.20 -0.60
N ILE A 95 -7.93 6.15 -1.50
CA ILE A 95 -7.21 7.44 -1.54
C ILE A 95 -7.51 8.27 -0.29
N GLY A 96 -8.79 8.35 0.10
CA GLY A 96 -9.24 9.11 1.28
C GLY A 96 -8.69 8.55 2.59
N GLU A 97 -8.81 7.24 2.82
CA GLU A 97 -8.32 6.57 4.04
C GLU A 97 -6.82 6.73 4.24
N ASN A 98 -6.05 6.87 3.16
CA ASN A 98 -4.60 7.01 3.20
C ASN A 98 -4.12 8.45 2.97
N GLU A 99 -5.04 9.42 2.95
CA GLU A 99 -4.79 10.86 2.81
C GLU A 99 -3.90 11.20 1.59
N ILE A 100 -4.07 10.47 0.48
CA ILE A 100 -3.39 10.82 -0.77
C ILE A 100 -4.10 12.04 -1.36
N LEU A 101 -3.33 13.07 -1.68
CA LEU A 101 -3.86 14.25 -2.37
C LEU A 101 -4.22 13.89 -3.81
N TRP A 102 -5.44 14.20 -4.23
CA TRP A 102 -5.89 13.99 -5.61
C TRP A 102 -4.98 14.67 -6.63
N ASP A 103 -4.44 15.84 -6.28
CA ASP A 103 -3.50 16.59 -7.13
C ASP A 103 -2.22 15.81 -7.42
N ASN A 104 -1.85 14.84 -6.58
CA ASN A 104 -0.68 14.02 -6.82
C ASN A 104 -0.91 12.93 -7.87
N LEU A 105 -2.16 12.62 -8.18
CA LEU A 105 -2.50 11.62 -9.18
C LEU A 105 -2.35 12.23 -10.58
N VAL A 106 -1.55 11.55 -11.40
CA VAL A 106 -1.39 11.85 -12.81
C VAL A 106 -2.15 10.77 -13.57
N PHE A 107 -3.13 11.19 -14.35
CA PHE A 107 -3.97 10.33 -15.20
C PHE A 107 -3.34 10.14 -16.58
#